data_AF-A0A7K3LQ92-F1
#
_entry.id   AF-A0A7K3LQ92-F1
#
_cell.length_a   1.000
_cell.length_b   1.000
_cell.length_c   1.000
_cell.angle_alpha   90.00
_cell.angle_beta   90.00
_cell.angle_gamma   90.00
#
_symmetry.space_group_name_H-M   'P 1'
#
loop_
_entity.id
_entity.type
_entity.pdbx_description
1 polymer ?
#
loop_
_entity_poly.entity_id
_entity_poly.type
_entity_poly.pdbx_seq_one_letter_code
_entity_poly.pdbx_strand_id
1 'polypeptide(L)'
;MDIEEVFANVAVAFEAIGAFAMVVGFVIAVVLSARSLNRKEGGAQAFSVLRSTLASAILLGLEILVAADLLRTITSKPSVEDALILGLIVVIRTVLSMSIQIELEGVLPWRRAMLTSGGQMIAEAVSRDVAASKNTASGTVAVSKNTAPDNSASTQP
;
A
#
# COMPACT_ATOMS: atom_id res chain seq x y z
N MET A 1 10.42 28.21 27.00
CA MET A 1 9.39 27.55 26.19
C MET A 1 8.83 26.46 27.06
N ASP A 2 7.58 26.60 27.48
CA ASP A 2 6.92 25.58 28.26
C ASP A 2 6.74 24.35 27.37
N ILE A 3 7.05 23.17 27.89
CA ILE A 3 7.04 21.95 27.09
C ILE A 3 5.65 21.67 26.49
N GLU A 4 4.60 22.12 27.18
CA GLU A 4 3.20 22.10 26.74
C GLU A 4 2.97 22.88 25.43
N GLU A 5 3.56 24.06 25.26
CA GLU A 5 3.46 24.84 24.02
C GLU A 5 4.12 24.13 22.84
N VAL A 6 5.27 23.48 23.08
CA VAL A 6 5.99 22.75 22.02
C VAL A 6 5.14 21.61 21.50
N PHE A 7 4.57 20.81 22.40
CA PHE A 7 3.71 19.71 22.02
C PHE A 7 2.41 20.17 21.35
N ALA A 8 1.80 21.25 21.84
CA ALA A 8 0.61 21.84 21.21
C ALA A 8 0.91 22.26 19.75
N ASN A 9 2.03 22.94 19.51
CA ASN A 9 2.44 23.35 18.17
C ASN A 9 2.72 22.16 17.25
N VAL A 10 3.33 21.09 17.77
CA VAL A 10 3.57 19.86 17.01
C VAL A 10 2.25 19.17 16.67
N ALA A 11 1.28 19.10 17.60
CA ALA A 11 -0.03 18.52 17.34
C ALA A 11 -0.76 19.26 16.21
N VAL A 12 -0.76 20.60 16.25
CA VAL A 12 -1.33 21.45 15.20
C VAL A 12 -0.62 21.24 13.86
N ALA A 13 0.69 21.03 13.86
CA ALA A 13 1.43 20.71 12.64
C ALA A 13 0.98 19.37 12.03
N PHE A 14 0.83 18.32 12.84
CA PHE A 14 0.29 17.04 12.36
C PHE A 14 -1.13 17.17 11.81
N GLU A 15 -2.00 17.92 12.49
CA GLU A 15 -3.35 18.20 12.03
C GLU A 15 -3.35 18.91 10.68
N ALA A 16 -2.52 19.95 10.54
CA ALA A 16 -2.37 20.69 9.29
C ALA A 16 -1.83 19.82 8.15
N ILE A 17 -0.84 18.97 8.41
CA ILE A 17 -0.27 18.05 7.41
C ILE A 17 -1.33 17.02 6.98
N GLY A 18 -2.07 16.43 7.93
CA GLY A 18 -3.11 15.46 7.65
C GLY A 18 -4.24 16.06 6.81
N ALA A 19 -4.73 17.24 7.20
CA ALA A 19 -5.73 17.99 6.45
C ALA A 19 -5.23 18.38 5.05
N PHE A 20 -3.98 18.85 4.95
CA PHE A 20 -3.36 19.19 3.68
C PHE A 20 -3.27 17.98 2.74
N ALA A 21 -2.86 16.81 3.25
CA ALA A 21 -2.80 15.58 2.48
C ALA A 21 -4.18 15.18 1.92
N MET A 22 -5.25 15.31 2.71
CA MET A 22 -6.61 15.06 2.24
C MET A 22 -7.03 16.03 1.14
N VAL A 23 -6.76 17.33 1.32
CA VAL A 23 -7.11 18.36 0.33
C VAL A 23 -6.37 18.14 -0.99
N VAL A 24 -5.05 17.92 -0.93
CA VAL A 24 -4.24 17.64 -2.13
C VAL A 24 -4.73 16.37 -2.83
N GLY A 25 -4.98 15.30 -2.08
CA GLY A 25 -5.46 14.05 -2.64
C GLY A 25 -6.87 14.16 -3.24
N PHE A 26 -7.76 14.97 -2.65
CA PHE A 26 -9.05 15.30 -3.24
C PHE A 26 -8.90 16.04 -4.57
N VAL A 27 -8.03 17.06 -4.64
CA VAL A 27 -7.76 17.78 -5.89
C VAL A 27 -7.22 16.84 -6.96
N ILE A 28 -6.27 15.96 -6.61
CA ILE A 28 -5.73 14.94 -7.53
C ILE A 28 -6.85 14.01 -8.02
N ALA A 29 -7.71 13.52 -7.12
CA ALA A 29 -8.81 12.63 -7.46
C ALA A 29 -9.78 13.27 -8.47
N VAL A 30 -10.12 14.55 -8.27
CA VAL A 30 -10.98 15.32 -9.18
C VAL A 30 -10.31 15.52 -10.53
N VAL A 31 -9.03 15.90 -10.57
CA VAL A 31 -8.29 16.10 -11.83
C VAL A 31 -8.18 14.80 -12.62
N LEU A 32 -7.88 13.67 -11.97
CA LEU A 32 -7.80 12.36 -12.62
C LEU A 32 -9.17 11.89 -13.13
N SER A 33 -10.23 12.07 -12.34
CA SER A 33 -11.59 11.74 -12.74
C SER A 33 -12.07 12.58 -13.94
N ALA A 34 -11.83 13.89 -13.91
CA ALA A 34 -12.14 14.79 -15.03
C ALA A 34 -11.35 14.42 -16.30
N ARG A 35 -10.09 14.03 -16.16
CA ARG A 35 -9.27 13.57 -17.28
C ARG A 35 -9.80 12.26 -17.87
N SER A 36 -10.25 11.32 -17.03
CA SER A 36 -10.87 10.07 -17.48
C SER A 36 -12.17 10.33 -18.27
N LEU A 37 -13.02 11.25 -17.80
CA LEU A 37 -14.20 11.71 -18.55
C LEU A 37 -13.84 12.32 -19.90
N ASN A 38 -12.83 13.20 -19.94
CA ASN A 38 -12.37 13.83 -21.18
C ASN A 38 -11.81 12.83 -22.20
N ARG A 39 -11.27 11.70 -21.74
CA ARG A 39 -10.80 10.59 -22.60
C ARG A 39 -11.93 9.67 -23.07
N LYS A 40 -13.19 9.96 -22.69
CA LYS A 40 -14.38 9.16 -23.02
C LYS A 40 -14.30 7.71 -22.53
N GLU A 41 -13.57 7.47 -21.45
CA GLU A 41 -13.43 6.14 -20.81
C GLU A 41 -14.72 5.70 -20.09
N GLY A 42 -15.72 6.59 -19.99
CA GLY A 42 -17.04 6.33 -19.40
C GLY A 42 -17.18 6.82 -17.96
N GLY A 43 -18.41 7.14 -17.55
CA GLY A 43 -18.71 7.69 -16.22
C GLY A 43 -18.39 6.72 -15.07
N ALA A 44 -18.56 5.41 -15.29
CA ALA A 44 -18.24 4.39 -14.29
C ALA A 44 -16.73 4.35 -13.96
N GLN A 45 -15.87 4.48 -14.99
CA GLN A 45 -14.42 4.51 -14.80
C GLN A 45 -13.99 5.77 -14.06
N ALA A 46 -14.51 6.93 -14.47
CA ALA A 46 -14.22 8.20 -13.81
C ALA A 46 -14.64 8.20 -12.33
N PHE A 47 -15.78 7.59 -11.99
CA PHE A 47 -16.24 7.44 -10.61
C PHE A 47 -15.34 6.50 -9.80
N SER A 48 -14.92 5.38 -10.39
CA SER A 48 -13.99 4.44 -9.74
C SER A 48 -12.64 5.09 -9.43
N VAL A 49 -12.08 5.87 -10.36
CA VAL A 49 -10.84 6.63 -10.16
C VAL A 49 -11.00 7.68 -9.06
N LEU A 50 -12.11 8.41 -9.05
CA LEU A 50 -12.40 9.40 -8.02
C LEU A 50 -12.48 8.74 -6.64
N ARG A 51 -13.30 7.70 -6.49
CA ARG A 51 -13.51 6.99 -5.21
C ARG A 51 -12.23 6.38 -4.69
N SER A 52 -11.45 5.68 -5.52
CA SER A 52 -10.21 5.01 -5.09
C SER A 52 -9.13 6.02 -4.69
N THR A 53 -8.92 7.07 -5.48
CA THR A 53 -7.91 8.10 -5.18
C THR A 53 -8.29 8.89 -3.92
N LEU A 54 -9.56 9.25 -3.78
CA LEU A 54 -10.07 9.94 -2.61
C LEU A 54 -9.97 9.07 -1.34
N ALA A 55 -10.33 7.79 -1.43
CA ALA A 55 -10.20 6.86 -0.31
C ALA A 55 -8.75 6.73 0.17
N SER A 56 -7.80 6.61 -0.76
CA SER A 56 -6.36 6.57 -0.44
C SER A 56 -5.87 7.86 0.23
N ALA A 57 -6.31 9.02 -0.26
CA ALA A 57 -5.98 10.32 0.32
C ALA A 57 -6.52 10.49 1.74
N ILE A 58 -7.77 10.09 1.97
CA ILE A 58 -8.41 10.13 3.29
C ILE A 58 -7.69 9.18 4.24
N LEU A 59 -7.36 7.95 3.81
CA LEU A 59 -6.67 6.97 4.65
C LEU A 59 -5.31 7.51 5.12
N LEU A 60 -4.53 8.08 4.19
CA LEU A 60 -3.24 8.72 4.50
C LEU A 60 -3.41 9.89 5.48
N GLY A 61 -4.31 10.82 5.19
CA GLY A 61 -4.54 11.97 6.06
C GLY A 61 -4.99 11.56 7.46
N LEU A 62 -5.82 10.52 7.56
CA LEU A 62 -6.27 9.97 8.83
C LEU A 62 -5.12 9.31 9.62
N GLU A 63 -4.17 8.64 8.96
CA GLU A 63 -2.99 8.08 9.65
C GLU A 63 -2.18 9.18 10.33
N ILE A 64 -2.03 10.32 9.65
CA ILE A 64 -1.34 11.49 10.17
C ILE A 64 -2.15 12.15 11.30
N LEU A 65 -3.47 12.28 11.15
CA LEU A 65 -4.34 12.89 12.16
C LEU A 65 -4.35 12.12 13.48
N VAL A 66 -4.27 10.78 13.44
CA VAL A 66 -4.20 10.01 14.70
C VAL A 66 -2.91 10.25 15.46
N ALA A 67 -1.81 10.62 14.81
CA ALA A 67 -0.62 11.08 15.52
C ALA A 67 -0.90 12.38 16.29
N ALA A 68 -1.65 13.32 15.72
CA ALA A 68 -2.07 14.55 16.39
C ALA A 68 -2.96 14.27 17.61
N ASP A 69 -3.92 13.35 17.47
CA ASP A 69 -4.83 12.95 18.55
C ASP A 69 -4.08 12.33 19.73
N LEU A 70 -3.12 11.43 19.45
CA LEU A 70 -2.26 10.86 20.47
C LEU A 70 -1.44 11.94 21.19
N LEU A 71 -0.89 12.91 20.44
CA LEU A 71 -0.07 13.98 21.02
C LEU A 71 -0.86 14.89 21.97
N ARG A 72 -2.12 15.17 21.65
CA ARG A 72 -3.02 15.95 22.52
C ARG A 72 -3.30 15.25 23.85
N THR A 73 -3.42 13.92 23.83
CA THR A 73 -3.69 13.15 25.05
C THR A 73 -2.49 13.00 25.99
N ILE A 74 -1.26 12.99 25.48
CA ILE A 74 -0.07 12.92 26.34
C ILE A 74 0.26 14.25 27.04
N THR A 75 -0.27 15.36 26.52
CA THR A 75 0.10 16.72 26.94
C THR A 75 -0.99 17.43 27.72
N SER A 76 -2.22 16.94 27.63
CA SER A 76 -3.30 17.32 28.53
C SER A 76 -3.23 16.42 29.76
N LYS A 77 -3.19 16.96 30.98
CA LYS A 77 -3.22 16.16 32.22
C LYS A 77 -4.39 15.16 32.14
N PRO A 78 -4.14 13.85 31.97
CA PRO A 78 -5.19 12.97 31.49
C PRO A 78 -6.22 12.70 32.59
N SER A 79 -7.47 13.09 32.35
CA SER A 79 -8.62 12.48 33.03
C SER A 79 -8.91 11.11 32.39
N VAL A 80 -9.43 10.17 33.18
CA VAL A 80 -9.90 8.87 32.65
C VAL A 80 -10.95 9.06 31.55
N GLU A 81 -11.71 10.16 31.63
CA GLU A 81 -12.72 10.54 30.64
C GLU A 81 -12.11 10.92 29.28
N ASP A 82 -11.02 11.69 29.26
CA ASP A 82 -10.34 12.07 28.01
C ASP A 82 -9.73 10.85 27.30
N ALA A 83 -9.16 9.92 28.07
CA ALA A 83 -8.64 8.66 27.55
C ALA A 83 -9.77 7.76 26.98
N LEU A 84 -10.95 7.76 27.60
CA LEU A 84 -12.13 7.04 27.11
C LEU A 84 -12.67 7.63 25.81
N ILE A 85 -12.77 8.96 25.72
CA ILE A 85 -13.20 9.65 24.49
C ILE A 85 -12.22 9.34 23.35
N LEU A 86 -10.91 9.40 23.60
CA LEU A 86 -9.90 9.03 22.62
C LEU A 86 -10.05 7.56 22.17
N GLY A 87 -10.19 6.64 23.11
CA GLY A 87 -10.38 5.22 22.82
C GLY A 87 -11.61 4.99 21.93
N LEU A 88 -12.71 5.69 22.21
CA LEU A 88 -13.92 5.62 21.40
C LEU A 88 -13.70 6.17 19.97
N ILE A 89 -13.00 7.29 19.81
CA ILE A 89 -12.67 7.87 18.49
C ILE A 89 -11.84 6.88 17.67
N VAL A 90 -10.81 6.26 18.28
CA VAL A 90 -9.96 5.26 17.61
C VAL A 90 -10.76 4.03 17.17
N VAL A 91 -11.70 3.55 18.01
CA VAL A 91 -12.59 2.43 17.66
C VAL A 91 -13.51 2.79 16.50
N ILE A 92 -14.18 3.94 16.55
CA ILE A 92 -15.05 4.42 15.47
C ILE A 92 -14.25 4.53 14.17
N ARG A 93 -13.06 5.13 14.22
CA ARG A 93 -12.17 5.27 13.07
C ARG A 93 -11.83 3.92 12.45
N THR A 94 -11.49 2.93 13.27
CA THR A 94 -11.13 1.59 12.82
C THR A 94 -12.32 0.90 12.15
N VAL A 95 -13.50 0.98 12.76
CA VAL A 95 -14.73 0.36 12.21
C VAL A 95 -15.16 1.02 10.89
N LEU A 96 -15.16 2.36 10.82
CA LEU A 96 -15.52 3.07 9.59
C LEU A 96 -14.54 2.79 8.45
N SER A 97 -13.24 2.84 8.75
CA SER A 97 -12.21 2.51 7.76
C SER A 97 -12.37 1.07 7.25
N MET A 98 -12.62 0.12 8.15
CA MET A 98 -12.83 -1.28 7.81
C MET A 98 -14.11 -1.50 6.99
N SER A 99 -15.20 -0.82 7.33
CA SER A 99 -16.47 -0.91 6.60
C SER A 99 -16.31 -0.46 5.14
N ILE A 100 -15.59 0.64 4.90
CA ILE A 100 -15.34 1.16 3.55
C ILE A 100 -14.47 0.18 2.73
N GLN A 101 -13.43 -0.41 3.36
CA GLN A 101 -12.59 -1.42 2.69
C GLN A 101 -13.42 -2.64 2.31
N ILE A 102 -14.26 -3.16 3.21
CA ILE A 102 -15.13 -4.31 2.92
C ILE A 102 -16.11 -4.01 1.77
N GLU A 103 -16.70 -2.81 1.74
CA GLU A 103 -17.61 -2.41 0.66
C GLU A 103 -16.89 -2.35 -0.70
N LEU A 104 -15.67 -1.82 -0.74
CA LEU A 104 -14.84 -1.75 -1.95
C LEU A 104 -14.41 -3.11 -2.47
N GLU A 105 -14.16 -4.05 -1.55
CA GLU A 105 -13.40 -5.26 -1.83
C GLU A 105 -14.23 -6.54 -1.79
N GLY A 106 -15.42 -6.47 -1.20
CA GLY A 106 -16.33 -7.60 -0.99
C GLY A 106 -15.78 -8.69 -0.05
N VAL A 107 -14.60 -8.49 0.56
CA VAL A 107 -13.96 -9.47 1.45
C VAL A 107 -13.39 -8.80 2.69
N LEU A 108 -13.51 -9.49 3.83
CA LEU A 108 -12.98 -9.01 5.10
C LEU A 108 -11.44 -8.98 5.08
N PRO A 109 -10.81 -7.96 5.69
CA PRO A 109 -9.35 -7.80 5.64
C PRO A 109 -8.59 -8.99 6.27
N TRP A 110 -9.11 -9.57 7.35
CA TRP A 110 -8.53 -10.79 7.96
C TRP A 110 -8.63 -12.03 7.06
N ARG A 111 -9.62 -12.09 6.16
CA ARG A 111 -9.76 -13.19 5.20
C ARG A 111 -8.67 -13.12 4.12
N ARG A 112 -8.24 -11.92 3.71
CA ARG A 112 -7.08 -11.75 2.81
C ARG A 112 -5.77 -12.15 3.49
N ALA A 113 -5.56 -11.73 4.73
CA ALA A 113 -4.38 -12.11 5.50
C ALA A 113 -4.27 -13.64 5.66
N MET A 114 -5.40 -14.35 5.74
CA MET A 114 -5.42 -15.82 5.76
C MET A 114 -5.21 -16.46 4.38
N LEU A 115 -5.68 -15.85 3.29
CA LEU A 115 -5.53 -16.39 1.93
C LEU A 115 -4.12 -16.15 1.37
N THR A 116 -3.54 -14.96 1.59
CA THR A 116 -2.10 -14.71 1.44
C THR A 116 -1.36 -15.23 2.68
N SER A 117 -1.57 -16.49 3.02
CA SER A 117 -0.74 -17.14 4.03
C SER A 117 0.70 -17.14 3.51
N GLY A 118 1.67 -16.75 4.34
CA GLY A 118 3.09 -16.71 3.96
C GLY A 118 3.62 -18.01 3.36
N GLY A 119 2.93 -19.14 3.58
CA GLY A 119 3.19 -20.41 2.91
C GLY A 119 3.06 -20.38 1.38
N GLN A 120 2.12 -19.60 0.82
CA GLN A 120 2.00 -19.43 -0.64
C GLN A 120 3.16 -18.62 -1.21
N MET A 121 3.63 -17.58 -0.49
CA MET A 121 4.80 -16.79 -0.91
C MET A 121 6.09 -17.61 -0.86
N ILE A 122 6.25 -18.47 0.14
CA ILE A 122 7.38 -19.40 0.23
C ILE A 122 7.28 -20.47 -0.87
N ALA A 123 6.11 -21.05 -1.11
CA ALA A 123 5.90 -22.03 -2.17
C ALA A 123 6.17 -21.45 -3.58
N GLU A 124 5.76 -20.20 -3.82
CA GLU A 124 6.03 -19.44 -5.04
C GLU A 124 7.54 -19.15 -5.19
N ALA A 125 8.22 -18.73 -4.13
CA ALA A 125 9.67 -18.49 -4.16
C ALA A 125 10.46 -19.78 -4.45
N VAL A 126 10.08 -20.88 -3.81
CA VAL A 126 10.69 -22.20 -4.04
C VAL A 126 10.44 -22.70 -5.46
N SER A 127 9.23 -22.55 -6.00
CA SER A 127 8.92 -23.01 -7.36
C SER A 127 9.69 -22.21 -8.43
N ARG A 128 9.90 -20.91 -8.22
CA ARG A 128 10.74 -20.06 -9.08
C ARG A 128 12.22 -20.46 -9.05
N ASP A 129 12.77 -20.75 -7.87
CA ASP A 129 14.16 -21.18 -7.72
C ASP A 129 14.42 -22.55 -8.37
N VAL A 130 13.47 -23.48 -8.21
CA VAL A 130 13.49 -24.77 -8.90
C VAL A 130 13.40 -24.61 -10.43
N ALA A 131 12.57 -23.69 -10.92
CA ALA A 131 12.46 -23.41 -12.36
C ALA A 131 13.73 -22.77 -12.93
N ALA A 132 14.36 -21.85 -12.20
CA ALA A 132 15.63 -21.23 -12.58
C ALA A 132 16.77 -22.28 -12.66
N SER A 133 16.84 -23.18 -11.68
CA SER A 133 17.83 -24.27 -11.66
C SER A 133 17.68 -25.25 -12.84
N LYS A 134 16.45 -25.55 -13.27
CA LYS A 134 16.19 -26.41 -14.43
C LYS A 134 16.61 -25.77 -15.77
N ASN A 135 16.46 -24.46 -15.91
CA ASN A 135 16.86 -23.73 -17.11
C ASN A 135 18.39 -23.66 -17.25
N THR A 136 19.12 -23.46 -16.16
CA THR A 136 20.59 -23.48 -16.16
C THR A 136 21.15 -24.87 -16.52
N ALA A 137 20.53 -25.94 -16.02
CA ALA A 137 20.90 -27.32 -16.36
C ALA A 137 20.64 -27.66 -17.85
N SER A 138 19.51 -27.21 -18.41
CA SER A 138 19.20 -27.45 -19.83
C SER A 138 20.08 -26.63 -20.78
N GLY A 139 20.42 -25.39 -20.41
CA GLY A 139 21.34 -24.55 -21.19
C GLY A 139 22.77 -25.11 -21.24
N THR A 140 23.26 -25.67 -20.13
CA THR A 140 24.61 -26.26 -20.05
C THR A 140 24.73 -27.54 -20.88
N VAL A 141 23.67 -28.36 -20.94
CA VAL A 141 23.63 -29.57 -21.77
C VAL A 141 23.50 -29.24 -23.27
N ALA A 142 22.79 -28.17 -23.62
CA ALA A 142 22.67 -27.72 -25.01
C ALA A 142 23.97 -27.08 -25.53
N VAL A 143 24.69 -26.31 -24.71
CA VAL A 143 25.99 -25.71 -25.08
C VAL A 143 27.08 -26.78 -25.23
N SER A 144 27.10 -27.80 -24.37
CA SER A 144 28.09 -28.89 -24.43
C SER A 144 27.97 -29.76 -25.69
N LYS A 145 26.77 -29.90 -26.27
CA LYS A 145 26.57 -30.67 -27.52
C LYS A 145 27.01 -29.94 -28.79
N ASN A 146 27.29 -28.63 -28.75
CA ASN A 146 27.54 -27.83 -29.95
C ASN A 146 29.02 -27.38 -30.10
N THR A 147 29.91 -27.83 -29.23
CA THR A 147 31.35 -27.45 -29.22
C THR A 147 32.28 -28.64 -29.40
N ALA A 148 31.86 -29.70 -30.10
CA ALA A 148 32.81 -30.71 -30.58
C ALA A 148 33.64 -30.10 -31.72
N PRO A 149 34.98 -30.03 -31.61
CA PRO A 149 35.81 -29.56 -32.72
C PRO A 149 35.76 -30.57 -33.86
N ASP A 150 35.18 -30.17 -34.99
CA ASP A 150 35.23 -30.89 -36.26
C ASP A 150 36.68 -30.86 -36.78
N ASN A 151 37.46 -31.88 -36.39
CA ASN A 151 38.80 -32.10 -36.91
C ASN A 151 38.72 -33.02 -38.15
N SER A 152 38.26 -32.45 -39.27
CA SER A 152 38.21 -33.13 -40.57
C SER A 152 38.86 -32.31 -41.68
N ALA A 153 39.95 -31.60 -41.39
CA ALA A 153 40.72 -30.91 -42.42
C ALA A 153 42.22 -30.98 -42.16
N SER A 154 42.85 -32.08 -42.56
CA SER A 154 44.13 -32.06 -43.30
C SER A 154 44.69 -33.48 -43.44
N THR A 155 44.34 -34.17 -44.53
CA THR A 155 45.28 -35.08 -45.20
C THR A 155 44.76 -35.42 -46.59
N GLN A 156 45.28 -34.71 -47.59
CA GLN A 156 45.52 -35.21 -48.95
C GLN A 156 46.28 -34.14 -49.75
N PRO A 157 47.10 -34.52 -50.74
CA PRO A 157 47.95 -35.71 -50.86
C PRO A 157 49.45 -35.40 -50.74
#